data_AF-A0AAP5YSF7-F1
#
_entry.id   AF-A0AAP5YSF7-F1
#
_cell.length_a   1.000
_cell.length_b   1.000
_cell.length_c   1.000
_cell.angle_alpha   90.00
_cell.angle_beta   90.00
_cell.angle_gamma   90.00
#
_symmetry.space_group_name_H-M   'P 1'
#
loop_
_entity.id
_entity.type
_entity.pdbx_description
1 polymer ?
#
loop_
_entity_poly.entity_id
_entity_poly.type
_entity_poly.pdbx_seq_one_letter_code
_entity_poly.pdbx_strand_id
1 'polypeptide(L)'
;MSELCLKTTVETCIDIQYISLVTSKGVDMSKEKQLFQSALDVIIDGVAVSAVGEGREEAGRVLLEGVLPRFAHLLDDEKIKAIQSIIRMADEADSPTFKL
;
A
#
# COMPACT_ATOMS: atom_id res chain seq x y z
N MET A 1 -24.56 -13.06 -12.05
CA MET A 1 -23.42 -13.14 -11.12
C MET A 1 -23.30 -11.79 -10.45
N SER A 2 -23.64 -11.67 -9.17
CA SER A 2 -23.63 -10.40 -8.45
C SER A 2 -22.20 -9.93 -8.17
N GLU A 3 -21.92 -8.62 -8.28
CA GLU A 3 -20.61 -7.98 -8.02
C GLU A 3 -19.98 -8.38 -6.69
N LEU A 4 -20.80 -8.67 -5.67
CA LEU A 4 -20.36 -9.19 -4.37
C LEU A 4 -19.55 -10.50 -4.46
N CYS A 5 -19.83 -11.36 -5.45
CA CYS A 5 -19.13 -12.62 -5.64
C CYS A 5 -17.74 -12.44 -6.28
N LEU A 6 -17.58 -11.41 -7.11
CA LEU A 6 -16.30 -11.05 -7.72
C LEU A 6 -15.36 -10.42 -6.69
N LYS A 7 -15.89 -9.55 -5.82
CA LYS A 7 -15.13 -8.84 -4.79
C LYS A 7 -14.51 -9.80 -3.78
N THR A 8 -15.29 -10.76 -3.28
CA THR A 8 -14.80 -11.79 -2.35
C THR A 8 -13.74 -12.70 -2.97
N THR A 9 -13.82 -12.98 -4.28
CA THR A 9 -12.87 -13.87 -4.94
C THR A 9 -11.49 -13.21 -5.11
N VAL A 10 -11.46 -11.92 -5.46
CA VAL A 10 -10.20 -11.17 -5.61
C VAL A 10 -9.52 -10.94 -4.26
N GLU A 11 -10.28 -10.56 -3.22
CA GLU A 11 -9.77 -10.36 -1.86
C GLU A 11 -9.14 -11.66 -1.31
N THR A 12 -9.81 -12.80 -1.47
CA THR A 12 -9.24 -14.09 -1.03
C THR A 12 -7.98 -14.51 -1.82
N CYS A 13 -7.86 -14.13 -3.09
CA CYS A 13 -6.71 -14.48 -3.91
C CYS A 13 -5.45 -13.66 -3.53
N ILE A 14 -5.62 -12.42 -3.08
CA ILE A 14 -4.51 -11.57 -2.60
C ILE A 14 -4.02 -12.05 -1.23
N ASP A 15 -4.94 -12.38 -0.32
CA ASP A 15 -4.59 -12.83 1.04
C ASP A 15 -3.80 -14.15 1.06
N ILE A 16 -4.19 -15.11 0.20
CA ILE A 16 -3.54 -16.43 0.15
C ILE A 16 -2.09 -16.35 -0.37
N GLN A 17 -1.82 -15.44 -1.33
CA GLN A 17 -0.47 -15.29 -1.88
C GLN A 17 0.48 -14.55 -0.91
N TYR A 18 -0.05 -13.63 -0.10
CA TYR A 18 0.77 -12.83 0.82
C TYR A 18 1.20 -13.59 2.09
N ILE A 19 0.34 -14.47 2.62
CA ILE A 19 0.62 -15.21 3.87
C ILE A 19 1.72 -16.26 3.67
N SER A 20 1.76 -16.92 2.50
CA SER A 20 2.71 -18.01 2.20
C SER A 20 4.17 -17.54 2.14
N LEU A 21 4.42 -16.28 1.78
CA LEU A 21 5.78 -15.77 1.56
C LEU A 21 6.51 -15.32 2.85
N VAL A 22 5.83 -15.27 4.00
CA VAL A 22 6.29 -14.46 5.17
C VAL A 22 6.77 -15.29 6.36
N THR A 23 6.66 -16.62 6.35
CA THR A 23 7.12 -17.44 7.49
C THR A 23 8.55 -17.93 7.32
N SER A 24 9.54 -17.07 7.58
CA SER A 24 10.91 -17.50 7.91
C SER A 24 11.41 -16.78 9.17
N LYS A 25 11.88 -17.60 10.13
CA LYS A 25 12.27 -17.23 11.50
C LYS A 25 13.59 -16.44 11.54
N GLY A 26 13.63 -15.38 12.35
CA GLY A 26 14.88 -14.81 12.87
C GLY A 26 14.72 -13.34 13.29
N VAL A 27 14.76 -13.07 14.60
CA VAL A 27 14.51 -11.75 15.24
C VAL A 27 13.06 -11.27 14.99
N ASP A 28 12.40 -10.61 15.96
CA ASP A 28 11.02 -10.13 15.76
C ASP A 28 10.98 -8.89 14.86
N MET A 29 11.49 -9.04 13.64
CA MET A 29 11.32 -8.15 12.50
C MET A 29 9.84 -7.96 12.15
N SER A 30 8.92 -8.75 12.75
CA SER A 30 7.49 -8.64 12.49
C SER A 30 6.95 -7.28 12.88
N LYS A 31 7.40 -6.68 14.01
CA LYS A 31 6.92 -5.37 14.46
C LYS A 31 7.37 -4.23 13.55
N GLU A 32 8.62 -4.27 13.09
CA GLU A 32 9.15 -3.25 12.17
C GLU A 32 8.53 -3.38 10.78
N LYS A 33 8.35 -4.61 10.30
CA LYS A 33 7.64 -4.90 9.05
C LYS A 33 6.17 -4.51 9.13
N GLN A 34 5.50 -4.79 10.25
CA GLN A 34 4.12 -4.36 10.52
C GLN A 34 4.02 -2.83 10.52
N LEU A 35 4.95 -2.14 11.19
CA LEU A 35 4.99 -0.68 11.19
C LEU A 35 5.18 -0.12 9.78
N PHE A 36 6.06 -0.74 8.99
CA PHE A 36 6.26 -0.35 7.60
C PHE A 36 4.99 -0.58 6.75
N GLN A 37 4.32 -1.73 6.91
CA GLN A 37 3.04 -2.02 6.27
C GLN A 37 1.99 -0.97 6.65
N SER A 38 1.80 -0.69 7.94
CA SER A 38 0.85 0.33 8.39
C SER A 38 1.19 1.73 7.86
N ALA A 39 2.48 2.06 7.70
CA ALA A 39 2.87 3.33 7.08
C ALA A 39 2.50 3.37 5.60
N LEU A 40 2.69 2.27 4.86
CA LEU A 40 2.28 2.16 3.46
C LEU A 40 0.76 2.26 3.31
N ASP A 41 0.00 1.57 4.15
CA ASP A 41 -1.47 1.61 4.15
C ASP A 41 -1.96 3.05 4.32
N VAL A 42 -1.42 3.78 5.30
CA VAL A 42 -1.76 5.19 5.54
C VAL A 42 -1.42 6.08 4.35
N ILE A 43 -0.28 5.87 3.69
CA ILE A 43 0.11 6.63 2.50
C ILE A 43 -0.83 6.34 1.34
N ILE A 44 -1.09 5.07 1.05
CA ILE A 44 -1.92 4.62 -0.07
C ILE A 44 -3.37 5.06 0.13
N ASP A 45 -3.94 4.84 1.30
CA ASP A 45 -5.29 5.27 1.64
C ASP A 45 -5.41 6.79 1.54
N GLY A 46 -4.43 7.53 2.08
CA GLY A 46 -4.39 8.98 2.00
C GLY A 46 -4.39 9.49 0.56
N VAL A 47 -3.63 8.86 -0.34
CA VAL A 47 -3.62 9.19 -1.77
C VAL A 47 -4.99 8.87 -2.40
N ALA A 48 -5.55 7.70 -2.13
CA ALA A 48 -6.82 7.26 -2.70
C ALA A 48 -8.01 8.14 -2.28
N VAL A 49 -8.07 8.56 -1.01
CA VAL A 49 -9.26 9.23 -0.44
C VAL A 49 -9.11 10.74 -0.27
N SER A 50 -7.93 11.30 -0.52
CA SER A 50 -7.74 12.75 -0.46
C SER A 50 -8.61 13.47 -1.49
N ALA A 51 -9.18 14.61 -1.07
CA ALA A 51 -9.93 15.52 -1.94
C ALA A 51 -9.02 16.58 -2.61
N VAL A 52 -7.71 16.56 -2.32
CA VAL A 52 -6.72 17.39 -3.01
C VAL A 52 -6.67 16.92 -4.46
N GLY A 53 -7.15 17.72 -5.41
CA GLY A 53 -7.30 17.29 -6.81
C GLY A 53 -5.99 16.89 -7.47
N GLU A 54 -5.07 17.85 -7.68
CA GLU A 54 -3.79 17.59 -8.35
C GLU A 54 -2.67 17.33 -7.35
N GLY A 55 -1.76 16.40 -7.71
CA GLY A 55 -0.50 16.19 -6.98
C GLY A 55 -0.54 15.14 -5.87
N ARG A 56 -1.59 14.31 -5.78
CA ARG A 56 -1.66 13.24 -4.75
C ARG A 56 -0.62 12.14 -4.98
N GLU A 57 -0.37 11.72 -6.23
CA GLU A 57 0.73 10.76 -6.53
C GLU A 57 2.06 11.28 -5.99
N GLU A 58 2.39 12.53 -6.29
CA GLU A 58 3.66 13.14 -5.87
C GLU A 58 3.74 13.28 -4.35
N ALA A 59 2.66 13.70 -3.69
CA ALA A 59 2.60 13.75 -2.24
C ALA A 59 2.82 12.36 -1.61
N GLY A 60 2.20 11.32 -2.17
CA GLY A 60 2.40 9.93 -1.74
C GLY A 60 3.85 9.47 -1.90
N ARG A 61 4.50 9.84 -3.01
CA ARG A 61 5.92 9.54 -3.25
C ARG A 61 6.84 10.25 -2.27
N VAL A 62 6.61 11.53 -1.99
CA VAL A 62 7.39 12.30 -1.00
C VAL A 62 7.27 11.68 0.39
N LEU A 63 6.07 11.25 0.79
CA LEU A 63 5.86 10.57 2.07
C LEU A 63 6.56 9.21 2.12
N LEU A 64 6.52 8.44 1.03
CA LEU A 64 7.25 7.18 0.90
C LEU A 64 8.77 7.43 1.04
N GLU A 65 9.32 8.39 0.32
CA GLU A 65 10.75 8.75 0.39
C GLU A 65 11.19 9.17 1.79
N GLY A 66 10.30 9.82 2.56
CA GLY A 66 10.53 10.15 3.97
C GLY A 66 10.64 8.94 4.89
N VAL A 67 9.93 7.85 4.59
CA VAL A 67 9.95 6.62 5.43
C VAL A 67 10.99 5.59 4.96
N LEU A 68 11.35 5.57 3.68
CA LEU A 68 12.26 4.58 3.08
C LEU A 68 13.60 4.41 3.83
N PRO A 69 14.31 5.47 4.26
CA PRO A 69 15.62 5.31 4.93
C PRO A 69 15.57 4.43 6.19
N ARG A 70 14.44 4.42 6.89
CA ARG A 70 14.23 3.60 8.10
C ARG A 70 14.03 2.12 7.78
N PHE A 71 13.53 1.80 6.60
CA PHE A 71 13.13 0.45 6.21
C PHE A 71 13.91 -0.10 5.02
N ALA A 72 15.02 0.56 4.65
CA ALA A 72 15.82 0.20 3.48
C ALA A 72 16.31 -1.25 3.50
N HIS A 73 16.55 -1.83 4.68
CA HIS A 73 16.94 -3.24 4.84
C HIS A 73 15.83 -4.24 4.51
N LEU A 74 14.56 -3.80 4.42
CA LEU A 74 13.41 -4.63 4.08
C LEU A 74 13.09 -4.60 2.57
N LEU A 75 13.69 -3.66 1.85
CA LEU A 75 13.29 -3.29 0.49
C LEU A 75 14.44 -3.45 -0.49
N ASP A 76 14.10 -3.95 -1.66
CA ASP A 76 14.93 -3.91 -2.85
C ASP A 76 14.30 -2.94 -3.86
N ASP A 77 15.05 -2.59 -4.90
CA ASP A 77 14.62 -1.63 -5.91
C ASP A 77 13.33 -2.06 -6.62
N GLU A 78 13.09 -3.38 -6.76
CA GLU A 78 11.87 -3.91 -7.36
C GLU A 78 10.65 -3.66 -6.47
N LYS A 79 10.76 -3.91 -5.16
CA LYS A 79 9.70 -3.59 -4.19
C LYS A 79 9.42 -2.10 -4.13
N ILE A 80 10.46 -1.26 -4.18
CA ILE A 80 10.28 0.21 -4.17
C ILE A 80 9.49 0.63 -5.42
N LYS A 81 9.83 0.11 -6.60
CA LYS A 81 9.08 0.38 -7.84
C LYS A 81 7.64 -0.11 -7.77
N ALA A 82 7.40 -1.29 -7.20
CA ALA A 82 6.06 -1.82 -7.02
C ALA A 82 5.21 -0.90 -6.12
N ILE A 83 5.75 -0.44 -4.99
CA ILE A 83 5.07 0.49 -4.09
C ILE A 83 4.76 1.81 -4.79
N GLN A 84 5.72 2.38 -5.53
CA GLN A 84 5.49 3.61 -6.32
C GLN A 84 4.38 3.43 -7.37
N SER A 85 4.30 2.25 -8.00
CA SER A 85 3.21 1.93 -8.93
C SER A 85 1.85 1.84 -8.22
N ILE A 86 1.80 1.29 -7.00
CA ILE A 86 0.57 1.23 -6.21
C ILE A 86 0.11 2.63 -5.81
N ILE A 87 1.03 3.52 -5.43
CA ILE A 87 0.71 4.93 -5.13
C ILE A 87 0.09 5.62 -6.36
N ARG A 88 0.64 5.38 -7.56
CA ARG A 88 0.04 5.90 -8.79
C ARG A 88 -1.38 5.36 -9.01
N MET A 89 -1.56 4.04 -8.86
CA MET A 89 -2.88 3.43 -9.00
C MET A 89 -3.89 3.97 -7.98
N ALA A 90 -3.42 4.33 -6.77
CA ALA A 90 -4.26 4.96 -5.75
C ALA A 90 -4.69 6.38 -6.16
N ASP A 91 -3.83 7.16 -6.83
CA ASP A 91 -4.21 8.48 -7.36
C ASP A 91 -5.17 8.37 -8.56
N GLU A 92 -5.05 7.32 -9.36
CA GLU A 92 -5.99 7.03 -10.45
C GLU A 92 -7.38 6.58 -9.95
N ALA A 93 -7.49 6.17 -8.69
CA ALA A 93 -8.78 5.82 -8.11
C ALA A 93 -9.64 7.07 -7.91
N ASP A 94 -10.91 6.97 -8.34
CA ASP A 94 -11.91 8.00 -8.06
C ASP A 94 -12.03 8.17 -6.54
N SER A 95 -11.61 9.34 -6.05
CA SER A 95 -11.69 9.66 -4.62
C SER A 95 -13.16 9.65 -4.18
N PRO A 96 -13.54 8.93 -3.10
CA PRO A 96 -14.89 8.97 -2.58
C PRO A 96 -15.24 10.42 -2.25
N THR A 97 -16.19 10.98 -3.00
CA THR A 97 -16.64 12.35 -2.79
C THR A 97 -17.42 12.42 -1.48
N PHE A 98 -16.77 12.80 -0.39
CA PHE A 98 -17.46 13.09 0.86
C PHE A 98 -18.28 14.38 0.69
N LYS A 99 -19.60 14.22 0.52
CA LYS A 99 -20.54 15.35 0.59
C LYS A 99 -20.73 15.70 2.06
N LEU A 100 -20.33 16.91 2.45
CA LEU A 100 -20.62 17.52 3.76
C LEU A 100 -22.11 17.86 3.88
#